data_AF-A0A0M3KRM5-F1
#
_entry.id   AF-A0A0M3KRM5-F1
#
_cell.length_a   1.000
_cell.length_b   1.000
_cell.length_c   1.000
_cell.angle_alpha   90.00
_cell.angle_beta   90.00
_cell.angle_gamma   90.00
#
_symmetry.space_group_name_H-M   'P 1'
#
loop_
_entity.id
_entity.type
_entity.pdbx_description
1 polymer ?
#
loop_
_entity_poly.entity_id
_entity_poly.type
_entity_poly.pdbx_seq_one_letter_code
_entity_poly.pdbx_strand_id
1 'polypeptide(L)'
;MTFKVGMKYMFKNKNSRKYLDISGNQTGNNANVQQYEYLADAPSERFFLHPLDNNYYATINLNSGKVIDISGNQTGNNANIQQYEWLGDAPSEYWYFHREADGHYVIESKHSGKVLDIEGNQTGNNANVQQYEFLTDAPSERFAVEEAGSVSLPSINTQPLSPVPQYETINDQLPEETERVVTAFTVVPAIAVKDPHYGNDTAKQIKENPYYMVVKEQWWKKQESYVLAPGETYKYTTKTGIKVTDQETATKTVSLSIGADMGFSFKGFSVGMSSQYSTQLQTSISHTTEQLKEETWDHEIKNPSSNRMAYSRYILTTEYTVQRKSGTIVNSPWTMTDKTRTHAVTYPNAEQKALNENTKQLSKTQSVN
;
A
#
# COMPACT_ATOMS: atom_id res chain seq x y z
N MET A 1 -6.92 18.40 -10.01
CA MET A 1 -5.65 18.93 -9.50
C MET A 1 -5.29 18.12 -8.27
N THR A 2 -4.02 17.75 -8.09
CA THR A 2 -3.60 16.83 -7.03
C THR A 2 -2.64 17.52 -6.07
N PHE A 3 -2.90 17.44 -4.76
CA PHE A 3 -1.96 17.95 -3.75
C PHE A 3 -0.67 17.12 -3.77
N LYS A 4 0.47 17.79 -3.62
CA LYS A 4 1.79 17.14 -3.58
C LYS A 4 1.95 16.33 -2.30
N VAL A 5 2.26 15.04 -2.45
CA VAL A 5 2.65 14.16 -1.34
C VAL A 5 3.94 14.69 -0.69
N GLY A 6 4.01 14.70 0.64
CA GLY A 6 5.15 15.24 1.39
C GLY A 6 5.16 16.75 1.57
N MET A 7 4.25 17.50 0.94
CA MET A 7 4.05 18.92 1.22
C MET A 7 3.15 19.11 2.44
N LYS A 8 3.55 20.00 3.35
CA LYS A 8 2.77 20.42 4.51
C LYS A 8 1.81 21.52 4.06
N TYR A 9 0.57 21.44 4.50
CA TYR A 9 -0.47 22.41 4.18
C TYR A 9 -1.05 23.03 5.45
N MET A 10 -1.54 24.25 5.31
CA MET A 10 -2.38 24.94 6.27
C MET A 10 -3.69 25.35 5.58
N PHE A 11 -4.79 25.37 6.34
CA PHE A 11 -6.10 25.74 5.82
C PHE A 11 -6.57 27.05 6.47
N LYS A 12 -6.56 28.13 5.68
CA LYS A 12 -6.91 29.47 6.16
C LYS A 12 -8.33 29.80 5.78
N ASN A 13 -9.19 30.02 6.76
CA ASN A 13 -10.57 30.39 6.53
C ASN A 13 -10.69 31.75 5.82
N LYS A 14 -11.57 31.84 4.84
CA LYS A 14 -11.79 33.04 4.01
C LYS A 14 -12.38 34.20 4.82
N ASN A 15 -13.28 33.92 5.76
CA ASN A 15 -13.92 34.92 6.61
C ASN A 15 -12.96 35.47 7.67
N SER A 16 -12.46 34.60 8.55
CA SER A 16 -11.71 35.00 9.74
C SER A 16 -10.22 35.24 9.49
N ARG A 17 -9.68 34.73 8.37
CA ARG A 17 -8.24 34.67 8.07
C ARG A 17 -7.42 33.85 9.08
N LYS A 18 -8.09 33.03 9.89
CA LYS A 18 -7.50 32.09 10.86
C LYS A 18 -7.34 30.71 10.26
N TYR A 19 -6.56 29.85 10.92
CA TYR A 19 -6.17 28.54 10.42
C TYR A 19 -6.90 27.42 11.15
N LEU A 20 -7.20 26.32 10.45
CA LEU A 20 -7.57 25.07 11.12
C LEU A 20 -6.45 24.64 12.07
N ASP A 21 -6.83 24.33 13.30
CA ASP A 21 -5.96 24.01 14.41
C ASP A 21 -6.53 22.84 15.23
N ILE A 22 -5.65 21.98 15.74
CA ILE A 22 -6.02 20.99 16.77
C ILE A 22 -5.90 21.65 18.14
N SER A 23 -7.05 21.78 18.82
CA SER A 23 -7.16 22.54 20.05
C SER A 23 -6.11 22.12 21.09
N GLY A 24 -5.38 23.11 21.61
CA GLY A 24 -4.39 22.92 22.67
C GLY A 24 -3.19 22.05 22.30
N ASN A 25 -2.88 21.87 21.01
CA ASN A 25 -1.83 20.96 20.54
C ASN A 25 -2.02 19.52 21.05
N GLN A 26 -3.26 19.09 21.27
CA GLN A 26 -3.55 17.74 21.75
C GLN A 26 -3.22 16.68 20.70
N THR A 27 -2.80 15.48 21.14
CA THR A 27 -2.45 14.35 20.26
C THR A 27 -3.38 13.16 20.39
N GLY A 28 -4.33 13.19 21.32
CA GLY A 28 -5.32 12.13 21.55
C GLY A 28 -6.46 12.14 20.54
N ASN A 29 -7.16 11.01 20.44
CA ASN A 29 -8.43 10.92 19.71
C ASN A 29 -9.45 11.88 20.31
N ASN A 30 -10.38 12.34 19.48
CA ASN A 30 -11.47 13.26 19.83
C ASN A 30 -11.01 14.68 20.22
N ALA A 31 -9.74 15.02 20.03
CA ALA A 31 -9.32 16.40 20.20
C ALA A 31 -9.99 17.27 19.14
N ASN A 32 -10.50 18.43 19.57
CA ASN A 32 -11.33 19.28 18.74
C ASN A 32 -10.53 19.93 17.61
N VAL A 33 -11.13 20.03 16.43
CA VAL A 33 -10.65 20.93 15.38
C VAL A 33 -11.34 22.28 15.54
N GLN A 34 -10.54 23.33 15.62
CA GLN A 34 -11.00 24.70 15.80
C GLN A 34 -10.33 25.62 14.78
N GLN A 35 -10.74 26.89 14.70
CA GLN A 35 -9.89 27.90 14.09
C GLN A 35 -9.02 28.61 15.14
N TYR A 36 -7.78 28.92 14.78
CA TYR A 36 -6.86 29.68 15.62
C TYR A 36 -6.00 30.64 14.79
N GLU A 37 -5.45 31.66 15.44
CA GLU A 37 -4.50 32.55 14.77
C GLU A 37 -3.23 31.81 14.39
N TYR A 38 -2.55 32.24 13.32
CA TYR A 38 -1.32 31.59 12.87
C TYR A 38 -0.28 31.47 13.99
N LEU A 39 0.20 30.25 14.20
CA LEU A 39 1.33 29.96 15.07
C LEU A 39 2.51 29.47 14.24
N ALA A 40 3.65 30.18 14.36
CA ALA A 40 4.82 29.99 13.49
C ALA A 40 5.29 28.53 13.40
N ASP A 41 5.34 27.85 14.55
CA ASP A 41 5.88 26.50 14.66
C ASP A 41 4.88 25.51 15.30
N ALA A 42 3.57 25.78 15.21
CA ALA A 42 2.57 24.85 15.76
C ALA A 42 2.31 23.68 14.81
N PRO A 43 2.73 22.44 15.13
CA PRO A 43 2.43 21.28 14.30
C PRO A 43 0.93 20.94 14.30
N SER A 44 0.13 21.49 15.22
CA SER A 44 -1.33 21.35 15.25
C SER A 44 -2.04 22.00 14.07
N GLU A 45 -1.42 22.98 13.40
CA GLU A 45 -1.96 23.68 12.24
C GLU A 45 -1.41 23.17 10.90
N ARG A 46 -0.52 22.16 10.93
CA ARG A 46 0.15 21.64 9.74
C ARG A 46 -0.41 20.26 9.42
N PHE A 47 -0.77 20.06 8.15
CA PHE A 47 -1.37 18.81 7.69
C PHE A 47 -0.67 18.26 6.45
N PHE A 48 -0.53 16.94 6.35
CA PHE A 48 -0.30 16.28 5.06
C PHE A 48 -1.64 15.94 4.42
N LEU A 49 -1.72 16.14 3.11
CA LEU A 49 -2.84 15.64 2.29
C LEU A 49 -2.35 14.44 1.50
N HIS A 50 -2.80 13.25 1.89
CA HIS A 50 -2.46 12.03 1.16
C HIS A 50 -3.63 11.66 0.22
N PRO A 51 -3.38 11.53 -1.10
CA PRO A 51 -4.42 11.16 -2.05
C PRO A 51 -4.89 9.73 -1.79
N LEU A 52 -6.20 9.54 -1.91
CA LEU A 52 -6.90 8.26 -1.82
C LEU A 52 -7.59 7.98 -3.16
N ASP A 53 -8.16 6.78 -3.28
CA ASP A 53 -8.98 6.39 -4.41
C ASP A 53 -10.16 7.36 -4.60
N ASN A 54 -10.61 7.50 -5.86
CA ASN A 54 -11.74 8.36 -6.24
C ASN A 54 -11.55 9.86 -5.90
N ASN A 55 -10.31 10.35 -5.90
CA ASN A 55 -9.93 11.75 -5.64
C ASN A 55 -10.23 12.27 -4.23
N TYR A 56 -10.48 11.39 -3.26
CA TYR A 56 -10.54 11.76 -1.85
C TYR A 56 -9.14 11.93 -1.27
N TYR A 57 -9.07 12.51 -0.07
CA TYR A 57 -7.82 12.68 0.68
C TYR A 57 -8.02 12.31 2.14
N ALA A 58 -6.97 11.74 2.73
CA ALA A 58 -6.77 11.73 4.17
C ALA A 58 -6.03 13.00 4.57
N THR A 59 -6.54 13.71 5.59
CA THR A 59 -5.98 14.97 6.09
C THR A 59 -5.27 14.72 7.41
N ILE A 60 -3.95 14.54 7.37
CA ILE A 60 -3.14 14.00 8.47
C ILE A 60 -2.47 15.13 9.25
N ASN A 61 -2.75 15.26 10.54
CA ASN A 61 -2.11 16.24 11.41
C ASN A 61 -0.67 15.87 11.75
N LEU A 62 0.26 16.82 11.63
CA LEU A 62 1.69 16.60 11.85
C LEU A 62 2.11 16.54 13.33
N ASN A 63 1.25 16.95 14.26
CA ASN A 63 1.54 16.83 15.68
C ASN A 63 1.21 15.43 16.21
N SER A 64 0.08 14.87 15.77
CA SER A 64 -0.52 13.67 16.35
C SER A 64 -0.39 12.42 15.48
N GLY A 65 -0.15 12.57 14.17
CA GLY A 65 -0.18 11.46 13.22
C GLY A 65 -1.59 10.91 13.00
N LYS A 66 -2.62 11.68 13.34
CA LYS A 66 -4.04 11.35 13.23
C LYS A 66 -4.68 12.13 12.08
N VAL A 67 -5.89 11.75 11.69
CA VAL A 67 -6.61 12.41 10.60
C VAL A 67 -7.73 13.31 11.12
N ILE A 68 -8.16 14.28 10.31
CA ILE A 68 -9.42 14.99 10.54
C ILE A 68 -10.60 14.04 10.22
N ASP A 69 -11.54 13.98 11.16
CA ASP A 69 -12.68 13.05 11.20
C ASP A 69 -13.96 13.77 11.63
N ILE A 70 -15.11 13.27 11.17
CA ILE A 70 -16.42 13.68 11.69
C ILE A 70 -16.80 12.81 12.88
N SER A 71 -16.95 13.45 14.05
CA SER A 71 -17.20 12.77 15.31
C SER A 71 -18.36 11.78 15.22
N GLY A 72 -18.05 10.51 15.51
CA GLY A 72 -19.04 9.43 15.59
C GLY A 72 -19.67 9.05 14.26
N ASN A 73 -19.03 9.33 13.11
CA ASN A 73 -19.62 9.11 11.77
C ASN A 73 -21.01 9.77 11.63
N GLN A 74 -21.20 10.96 12.22
CA GLN A 74 -22.47 11.67 12.11
C GLN A 74 -22.62 12.32 10.72
N THR A 75 -23.86 12.42 10.23
CA THR A 75 -24.18 13.01 8.91
C THR A 75 -25.01 14.31 8.98
N GLY A 76 -25.44 14.69 10.19
CA GLY A 76 -26.25 15.90 10.42
C GLY A 76 -25.42 17.18 10.41
N ASN A 77 -26.11 18.31 10.21
CA ASN A 77 -25.52 19.63 10.42
C ASN A 77 -25.02 19.77 11.85
N ASN A 78 -23.97 20.58 12.02
CA ASN A 78 -23.31 20.85 13.30
C ASN A 78 -22.62 19.63 13.93
N ALA A 79 -22.45 18.53 13.19
CA ALA A 79 -21.62 17.44 13.70
C ALA A 79 -20.17 17.92 13.80
N ASN A 80 -19.55 17.61 14.93
CA ASN A 80 -18.24 18.13 15.28
C ASN A 80 -17.13 17.55 14.40
N ILE A 81 -16.17 18.39 14.01
CA ILE A 81 -14.93 17.93 13.40
C ILE A 81 -13.87 17.76 14.49
N GLN A 82 -13.26 16.57 14.51
CA GLN A 82 -12.25 16.18 15.49
C GLN A 82 -11.03 15.60 14.78
N GLN A 83 -9.95 15.34 15.53
CA GLN A 83 -8.95 14.38 15.07
C GLN A 83 -9.23 12.98 15.61
N TYR A 84 -8.97 11.97 14.79
CA TYR A 84 -9.10 10.56 15.17
C TYR A 84 -8.01 9.69 14.52
N GLU A 85 -7.72 8.55 15.13
CA GLU A 85 -6.83 7.56 14.52
C GLU A 85 -7.41 7.09 13.18
N TRP A 86 -6.58 7.08 12.13
CA TRP A 86 -7.01 6.61 10.81
C TRP A 86 -7.47 5.15 10.85
N LEU A 87 -8.76 4.95 10.65
CA LEU A 87 -9.38 3.64 10.48
C LEU A 87 -9.32 3.21 9.02
N GLY A 88 -9.48 4.17 8.11
CA GLY A 88 -9.41 4.04 6.66
C GLY A 88 -10.57 3.28 6.01
N ASP A 89 -11.44 2.64 6.77
CA ASP A 89 -12.74 2.15 6.29
C ASP A 89 -13.92 3.04 6.73
N ALA A 90 -13.67 4.04 7.60
CA ALA A 90 -14.66 5.02 8.01
C ALA A 90 -14.80 6.15 6.97
N PRO A 91 -15.97 6.35 6.35
CA PRO A 91 -16.16 7.41 5.35
C PRO A 91 -16.06 8.82 5.95
N SER A 92 -16.18 9.00 7.27
CA SER A 92 -16.01 10.27 7.97
C SER A 92 -14.59 10.86 7.90
N GLU A 93 -13.61 10.04 7.51
CA GLU A 93 -12.20 10.42 7.43
C GLU A 93 -11.76 10.83 6.00
N TYR A 94 -12.71 10.83 5.05
CA TYR A 94 -12.45 11.04 3.63
C TYR A 94 -12.99 12.39 3.16
N TRP A 95 -12.09 13.21 2.61
CA TRP A 95 -12.40 14.58 2.23
C TRP A 95 -12.15 14.82 0.74
N TYR A 96 -13.09 15.48 0.07
CA TYR A 96 -12.94 15.97 -1.29
C TYR A 96 -12.70 17.49 -1.26
N PHE A 97 -11.76 17.96 -2.07
CA PHE A 97 -11.36 19.37 -2.10
C PHE A 97 -11.84 20.03 -3.40
N HIS A 98 -12.97 20.73 -3.34
CA HIS A 98 -13.54 21.48 -4.47
C HIS A 98 -12.86 22.84 -4.58
N ARG A 99 -12.07 23.06 -5.63
CA ARG A 99 -11.44 24.35 -5.89
C ARG A 99 -12.41 25.31 -6.56
N GLU A 100 -12.68 26.45 -5.94
CA GLU A 100 -13.50 27.52 -6.50
C GLU A 100 -12.70 28.44 -7.45
N ALA A 101 -13.42 29.27 -8.21
CA ALA A 101 -12.82 30.16 -9.22
C ALA A 101 -11.83 31.18 -8.63
N ASP A 102 -12.06 31.62 -7.39
CA ASP A 102 -11.20 32.56 -6.67
C ASP A 102 -9.98 31.89 -5.99
N GLY A 103 -9.85 30.57 -6.12
CA GLY A 103 -8.74 29.79 -5.58
C GLY A 103 -8.93 29.25 -4.16
N HIS A 104 -10.02 29.58 -3.47
CA HIS A 104 -10.38 28.91 -2.21
C HIS A 104 -10.93 27.51 -2.48
N TYR A 105 -11.01 26.72 -1.41
CA TYR A 105 -11.52 25.37 -1.42
C TYR A 105 -12.74 25.24 -0.52
N VAL A 106 -13.72 24.50 -1.00
CA VAL A 106 -14.79 23.90 -0.21
C VAL A 106 -14.38 22.45 0.06
N ILE A 107 -14.39 22.04 1.32
CA ILE A 107 -13.88 20.73 1.76
C ILE A 107 -15.10 19.86 2.09
N GLU A 108 -15.46 18.95 1.19
CA GLU A 108 -16.65 18.12 1.27
C GLU A 108 -16.34 16.75 1.89
N SER A 109 -17.22 16.29 2.78
CA SER A 109 -17.17 14.96 3.37
C SER A 109 -17.72 13.91 2.41
N LYS A 110 -16.95 12.84 2.18
CA LYS A 110 -17.43 11.62 1.49
C LYS A 110 -18.66 11.03 2.16
N HIS A 111 -18.75 11.12 3.48
CA HIS A 111 -19.80 10.44 4.23
C HIS A 111 -21.18 11.08 4.03
N SER A 112 -21.23 12.41 4.08
CA SER A 112 -22.48 13.17 4.19
C SER A 112 -22.76 14.10 3.01
N GLY A 113 -21.78 14.36 2.14
CA GLY A 113 -21.84 15.41 1.11
C GLY A 113 -21.88 16.84 1.68
N LYS A 114 -21.66 16.99 2.99
CA LYS A 114 -21.60 18.28 3.69
C LYS A 114 -20.18 18.81 3.71
N VAL A 115 -20.04 20.09 4.03
CA VAL A 115 -18.77 20.79 3.92
C VAL A 115 -18.27 21.23 5.30
N LEU A 116 -16.95 21.36 5.41
CA LEU A 116 -16.30 21.88 6.59
C LEU A 116 -16.65 23.37 6.76
N ASP A 117 -17.12 23.74 7.96
CA ASP A 117 -17.68 25.07 8.28
C ASP A 117 -17.12 25.58 9.61
N ILE A 118 -16.89 26.88 9.71
CA ILE A 118 -16.65 27.57 10.99
C ILE A 118 -17.99 27.94 11.60
N GLU A 119 -18.32 27.33 12.73
CA GLU A 119 -19.63 27.43 13.38
C GLU A 119 -20.09 28.89 13.51
N GLY A 120 -21.29 29.17 13.01
CA GLY A 120 -21.95 30.46 13.14
C GLY A 120 -21.20 31.62 12.48
N ASN A 121 -20.32 31.34 11.51
CA ASN A 121 -19.47 32.34 10.84
C ASN A 121 -18.60 33.16 11.81
N GLN A 122 -18.25 32.56 12.96
CA GLN A 122 -17.44 33.22 13.98
C GLN A 122 -16.01 33.52 13.48
N THR A 123 -15.42 34.61 13.98
CA THR A 123 -14.05 35.02 13.61
C THR A 123 -13.05 34.94 14.75
N GLY A 124 -13.49 34.59 15.96
CA GLY A 124 -12.65 34.47 17.15
C GLY A 124 -11.76 33.22 17.12
N ASN A 125 -10.67 33.25 17.90
CA ASN A 125 -9.92 32.05 18.23
C ASN A 125 -10.82 31.03 18.95
N ASN A 126 -10.54 29.75 18.76
CA ASN A 126 -11.29 28.62 19.33
C ASN A 126 -12.72 28.47 18.81
N ALA A 127 -13.12 29.20 17.75
CA ALA A 127 -14.40 28.92 17.11
C ALA A 127 -14.39 27.50 16.53
N ASN A 128 -15.51 26.79 16.71
CA ASN A 128 -15.59 25.38 16.40
C ASN A 128 -15.57 25.13 14.90
N VAL A 129 -15.00 24.00 14.49
CA VAL A 129 -15.15 23.48 13.14
C VAL A 129 -16.18 22.36 13.15
N GLN A 130 -17.16 22.46 12.27
CA GLN A 130 -18.25 21.50 12.13
C GLN A 130 -18.44 21.09 10.66
N GLN A 131 -19.26 20.07 10.40
CA GLN A 131 -19.85 19.93 9.06
C GLN A 131 -21.18 20.68 8.99
N TYR A 132 -21.45 21.30 7.85
CA TYR A 132 -22.72 21.96 7.56
C TYR A 132 -23.14 21.74 6.11
N GLU A 133 -24.43 21.94 5.82
CA GLU A 133 -24.88 21.95 4.42
C GLU A 133 -24.15 23.05 3.64
N PHE A 134 -23.80 22.79 2.39
CA PHE A 134 -23.11 23.78 1.58
C PHE A 134 -23.97 25.01 1.32
N LEU A 135 -23.43 26.19 1.62
CA LEU A 135 -24.07 27.49 1.39
C LEU A 135 -23.30 28.29 0.34
N THR A 136 -24.01 28.71 -0.72
CA THR A 136 -23.42 29.39 -1.88
C THR A 136 -22.66 30.67 -1.57
N ASP A 137 -22.93 31.33 -0.44
CA ASP A 137 -22.28 32.60 -0.07
C ASP A 137 -21.62 32.60 1.31
N ALA A 138 -21.52 31.48 2.03
CA ALA A 138 -20.95 31.45 3.39
C ALA A 138 -19.41 31.49 3.40
N PRO A 139 -18.75 32.62 3.74
CA PRO A 139 -17.28 32.68 3.75
C PRO A 139 -16.64 31.78 4.83
N SER A 140 -17.41 31.29 5.80
CA SER A 140 -17.00 30.31 6.81
C SER A 140 -16.67 28.92 6.23
N GLU A 141 -17.19 28.58 5.04
CA GLU A 141 -17.01 27.27 4.40
C GLU A 141 -15.85 27.22 3.40
N ARG A 142 -15.10 28.32 3.25
CA ARG A 142 -14.08 28.49 2.20
C ARG A 142 -12.71 28.62 2.82
N PHE A 143 -11.77 27.82 2.35
CA PHE A 143 -10.42 27.76 2.89
C PHE A 143 -9.38 27.98 1.79
N ALA A 144 -8.46 28.92 1.99
CA ALA A 144 -7.24 28.95 1.21
C ALA A 144 -6.32 27.83 1.72
N VAL A 145 -5.73 27.07 0.80
CA VAL A 145 -4.77 26.00 1.13
C VAL A 145 -3.36 26.55 0.88
N GLU A 146 -2.61 26.78 1.94
CA GLU A 146 -1.27 27.38 1.90
C GLU A 146 -0.19 26.32 2.11
N GLU A 147 0.88 26.33 1.30
CA GLU A 147 2.04 25.45 1.49
C GLU A 147 2.90 25.94 2.68
N ALA A 148 3.34 25.02 3.54
CA ALA A 148 4.06 25.29 4.78
C ALA A 148 5.38 24.50 4.88
N GLY A 149 6.07 24.36 3.75
CA GLY A 149 7.28 23.55 3.60
C GLY A 149 6.98 22.07 3.36
N SER A 150 8.03 21.26 3.15
CA SER A 150 7.89 19.85 2.76
C SER A 150 8.83 18.94 3.53
N VAL A 151 8.61 17.64 3.40
CA VAL A 151 9.54 16.58 3.81
C VAL A 151 10.05 15.84 2.58
N SER A 152 11.31 15.40 2.60
CA SER A 152 11.81 14.51 1.56
C SER A 152 11.20 13.12 1.69
N LEU A 153 10.66 12.62 0.58
CA LEU A 153 10.10 11.28 0.48
C LEU A 153 11.22 10.23 0.37
N PRO A 154 11.03 9.01 0.90
CA PRO A 154 11.94 7.92 0.64
C PRO A 154 11.86 7.49 -0.83
N SER A 155 12.97 6.97 -1.35
CA SER A 155 13.07 6.47 -2.72
C SER A 155 14.05 5.31 -2.80
N ILE A 156 13.83 4.41 -3.75
CA ILE A 156 14.73 3.29 -4.05
C ILE A 156 14.83 3.11 -5.57
N ASN A 157 16.01 2.67 -6.05
CA ASN A 157 16.21 2.43 -7.47
C ASN A 157 15.49 1.13 -7.89
N THR A 158 14.83 1.17 -9.04
CA THR A 158 14.17 0.00 -9.64
C THR A 158 14.94 -0.53 -10.82
N GLN A 159 14.91 -1.84 -11.03
CA GLN A 159 15.53 -2.51 -12.18
C GLN A 159 14.59 -3.59 -12.75
N PRO A 160 14.64 -3.85 -14.07
CA PRO A 160 13.86 -4.93 -14.66
C PRO A 160 14.36 -6.30 -14.19
N LEU A 161 13.45 -7.27 -14.12
CA LEU A 161 13.77 -8.65 -13.78
C LEU A 161 14.67 -9.29 -14.85
N SER A 162 15.78 -9.88 -14.42
CA SER A 162 16.68 -10.64 -15.29
C SER A 162 15.97 -11.85 -15.92
N PRO A 163 16.34 -12.23 -17.17
CA PRO A 163 15.79 -13.42 -17.80
C PRO A 163 16.14 -14.70 -17.01
N VAL A 164 15.35 -15.75 -17.21
CA VAL A 164 15.61 -17.07 -16.63
C VAL A 164 16.96 -17.60 -17.14
N PRO A 165 17.83 -18.15 -16.26
CA PRO A 165 19.09 -18.75 -16.68
C PRO A 165 18.87 -19.85 -17.74
N GLN A 166 19.71 -19.87 -18.77
CA GLN A 166 19.65 -20.84 -19.86
C GLN A 166 20.85 -21.77 -19.81
N TYR A 167 20.65 -23.02 -20.25
CA TYR A 167 21.75 -23.94 -20.49
C TYR A 167 22.45 -23.61 -21.82
N GLU A 168 23.78 -23.69 -21.83
CA GLU A 168 24.62 -23.73 -23.02
C GLU A 168 25.14 -25.14 -23.29
N THR A 169 25.30 -25.96 -22.26
CA THR A 169 25.70 -27.37 -22.34
C THR A 169 24.89 -28.24 -21.38
N ILE A 170 24.93 -29.56 -21.59
CA ILE A 170 24.26 -30.52 -20.72
C ILE A 170 24.87 -30.60 -19.30
N ASN A 171 26.09 -30.10 -19.12
CA ASN A 171 26.82 -30.18 -17.86
C ASN A 171 26.70 -28.91 -17.01
N ASP A 172 26.04 -27.86 -17.51
CA ASP A 172 25.98 -26.59 -16.79
C ASP A 172 25.19 -26.76 -15.48
N GLN A 173 25.64 -26.05 -14.46
CA GLN A 173 24.97 -25.95 -13.18
C GLN A 173 24.32 -24.57 -13.12
N LEU A 174 23.06 -24.48 -13.52
CA LEU A 174 22.32 -23.22 -13.44
C LEU A 174 22.17 -22.78 -11.96
N PRO A 175 22.10 -21.48 -11.65
CA PRO A 175 22.08 -21.00 -10.26
C PRO A 175 20.77 -21.31 -9.53
N GLU A 176 20.80 -21.45 -8.20
CA GLU A 176 19.58 -21.69 -7.38
C GLU A 176 18.58 -20.52 -7.44
N GLU A 177 19.07 -19.29 -7.53
CA GLU A 177 18.24 -18.11 -7.79
C GLU A 177 19.00 -17.09 -8.64
N THR A 178 18.26 -16.25 -9.36
CA THR A 178 18.82 -15.04 -9.97
C THR A 178 19.02 -13.96 -8.90
N GLU A 179 19.74 -12.90 -9.26
CA GLU A 179 19.79 -11.68 -8.44
C GLU A 179 18.38 -11.19 -8.12
N ARG A 180 18.19 -10.77 -6.86
CA ARG A 180 16.96 -10.14 -6.38
C ARG A 180 16.99 -8.68 -6.78
N VAL A 181 15.96 -8.25 -7.50
CA VAL A 181 15.87 -6.87 -7.97
C VAL A 181 14.60 -6.22 -7.49
N VAL A 182 14.70 -4.96 -7.06
CA VAL A 182 13.55 -4.12 -6.79
C VAL A 182 12.90 -3.78 -8.13
N THR A 183 11.72 -4.31 -8.37
CA THR A 183 10.99 -4.10 -9.64
C THR A 183 10.01 -2.93 -9.55
N ALA A 184 9.52 -2.66 -8.34
CA ALA A 184 8.56 -1.60 -8.07
C ALA A 184 8.55 -1.21 -6.59
N PHE A 185 8.06 -0.01 -6.28
CA PHE A 185 7.77 0.41 -4.92
C PHE A 185 6.67 1.46 -4.90
N THR A 186 6.05 1.67 -3.73
CA THR A 186 5.11 2.76 -3.49
C THR A 186 5.40 3.47 -2.18
N VAL A 187 5.15 4.78 -2.11
CA VAL A 187 5.37 5.61 -0.91
C VAL A 187 4.04 5.84 -0.19
N VAL A 188 3.96 5.44 1.07
CA VAL A 188 2.72 5.49 1.86
C VAL A 188 2.92 6.30 3.15
N PRO A 189 1.91 7.03 3.64
CA PRO A 189 2.04 7.83 4.85
C PRO A 189 2.11 6.94 6.10
N ALA A 190 2.61 7.48 7.21
CA ALA A 190 2.71 6.77 8.48
C ALA A 190 1.38 6.15 8.95
N ILE A 191 0.23 6.79 8.65
CA ILE A 191 -1.10 6.27 8.98
C ILE A 191 -1.42 4.93 8.30
N ALA A 192 -0.70 4.58 7.22
CA ALA A 192 -0.89 3.35 6.46
C ALA A 192 0.05 2.21 6.91
N VAL A 193 0.81 2.39 8.00
CA VAL A 193 1.78 1.40 8.48
C VAL A 193 1.68 1.25 10.00
N LYS A 194 1.42 0.02 10.46
CA LYS A 194 1.56 -0.35 11.87
C LYS A 194 2.99 -0.79 12.15
N ASP A 195 3.79 0.14 12.64
CA ASP A 195 5.21 -0.05 12.91
C ASP A 195 5.45 -0.37 14.40
N PRO A 196 5.88 -1.61 14.75
CA PRO A 196 6.11 -2.00 16.14
C PRO A 196 7.16 -1.15 16.87
N HIS A 197 8.07 -0.48 16.14
CA HIS A 197 9.07 0.40 16.75
C HIS A 197 8.43 1.57 17.51
N TYR A 198 7.29 2.07 17.02
CA TYR A 198 6.55 3.17 17.64
C TYR A 198 5.38 2.69 18.51
N GLY A 199 4.99 1.42 18.41
CA GLY A 199 3.81 0.90 19.09
C GLY A 199 2.56 1.68 18.69
N ASN A 200 1.91 2.31 19.67
CA ASN A 200 0.73 3.17 19.44
C ASN A 200 1.06 4.67 19.42
N ASP A 201 2.33 5.05 19.49
CA ASP A 201 2.77 6.46 19.50
C ASP A 201 2.84 7.03 18.07
N THR A 202 1.65 7.30 17.53
CA THR A 202 1.45 7.93 16.20
C THR A 202 2.07 9.33 16.11
N ALA A 203 2.13 10.05 17.22
CA ALA A 203 2.72 11.40 17.28
C ALA A 203 4.23 11.36 17.07
N LYS A 204 4.92 10.37 17.67
CA LYS A 204 6.34 10.13 17.41
C LYS A 204 6.56 9.59 16.00
N GLN A 205 5.75 8.64 15.56
CA GLN A 205 5.86 8.03 14.23
C GLN A 205 5.79 9.06 13.10
N ILE A 206 4.81 9.97 13.11
CA ILE A 206 4.66 10.99 12.05
C ILE A 206 5.84 11.99 12.02
N LYS A 207 6.47 12.25 13.18
CA LYS A 207 7.59 13.19 13.30
C LYS A 207 8.91 12.57 12.82
N GLU A 208 9.14 11.31 13.15
CA GLU A 208 10.41 10.62 12.84
C GLU A 208 10.39 9.92 11.48
N ASN A 209 9.26 9.33 11.08
CA ASN A 209 9.11 8.62 9.81
C ASN A 209 7.74 8.86 9.15
N PRO A 210 7.48 10.08 8.63
CA PRO A 210 6.17 10.46 8.08
C PRO A 210 5.73 9.64 6.86
N TYR A 211 6.68 9.05 6.13
CA TYR A 211 6.45 8.25 4.95
C TYR A 211 7.33 7.00 4.95
N TYR A 212 6.75 5.89 4.49
CA TYR A 212 7.36 4.57 4.32
C TYR A 212 7.40 4.19 2.85
N MET A 213 8.17 3.16 2.51
CA MET A 213 8.08 2.47 1.23
C MET A 213 7.51 1.08 1.43
N VAL A 214 6.58 0.67 0.57
CA VAL A 214 6.30 -0.74 0.33
C VAL A 214 7.07 -1.11 -0.94
N VAL A 215 8.02 -2.02 -0.82
CA VAL A 215 8.98 -2.36 -1.87
C VAL A 215 8.66 -3.76 -2.39
N LYS A 216 8.71 -3.95 -3.71
CA LYS A 216 8.51 -5.23 -4.39
C LYS A 216 9.82 -5.68 -5.02
N GLU A 217 10.35 -6.78 -4.51
CA GLU A 217 11.52 -7.46 -5.04
C GLU A 217 11.10 -8.73 -5.79
N GLN A 218 11.77 -9.03 -6.91
CA GLN A 218 11.50 -10.21 -7.70
C GLN A 218 12.79 -10.90 -8.13
N TRP A 219 12.72 -12.23 -8.25
CA TRP A 219 13.77 -13.08 -8.79
C TRP A 219 13.19 -14.39 -9.32
N TRP A 220 13.95 -15.09 -10.15
CA TRP A 220 13.68 -16.47 -10.52
C TRP A 220 14.32 -17.41 -9.50
N LYS A 221 13.51 -18.27 -8.90
CA LYS A 221 13.97 -19.30 -7.97
C LYS A 221 13.84 -20.68 -8.59
N LYS A 222 14.93 -21.46 -8.56
CA LYS A 222 14.92 -22.83 -9.04
C LYS A 222 14.07 -23.69 -8.11
N GLN A 223 13.15 -24.45 -8.69
CA GLN A 223 12.31 -25.42 -8.00
C GLN A 223 12.89 -26.83 -8.13
N GLU A 224 13.50 -27.15 -9.27
CA GLU A 224 14.01 -28.48 -9.58
C GLU A 224 15.10 -28.42 -10.66
N SER A 225 16.03 -29.38 -10.63
CA SER A 225 17.03 -29.61 -11.69
C SER A 225 17.41 -31.08 -11.78
N TYR A 226 17.34 -31.65 -12.99
CA TYR A 226 17.66 -33.06 -13.21
C TYR A 226 18.16 -33.32 -14.65
N VAL A 227 18.97 -34.36 -14.84
CA VAL A 227 19.42 -34.80 -16.17
C VAL A 227 18.79 -36.15 -16.50
N LEU A 228 17.86 -36.15 -17.46
CA LEU A 228 17.08 -37.31 -17.86
C LEU A 228 17.80 -38.11 -18.95
N ALA A 229 17.88 -39.42 -18.77
CA ALA A 229 18.22 -40.37 -19.83
C ALA A 229 17.08 -40.47 -20.86
N PRO A 230 17.35 -40.98 -22.08
CA PRO A 230 16.31 -41.20 -23.09
C PRO A 230 15.17 -42.05 -22.56
N GLY A 231 13.93 -41.56 -22.66
CA GLY A 231 12.74 -42.26 -22.18
C GLY A 231 12.54 -42.29 -20.65
N GLU A 232 13.47 -41.73 -19.86
CA GLU A 232 13.37 -41.70 -18.39
C GLU A 232 12.18 -40.85 -17.93
N THR A 233 11.52 -41.32 -16.86
CA THR A 233 10.50 -40.57 -16.14
C THR A 233 11.06 -40.15 -14.79
N TYR A 234 10.90 -38.86 -14.46
CA TYR A 234 11.33 -38.28 -13.19
C TYR A 234 10.15 -37.61 -12.49
N LYS A 235 10.04 -37.82 -11.18
CA LYS A 235 8.97 -37.27 -10.34
C LYS A 235 9.56 -36.34 -9.30
N TYR A 236 8.91 -35.21 -9.07
CA TYR A 236 9.32 -34.23 -8.08
C TYR A 236 8.12 -33.45 -7.56
N THR A 237 8.33 -32.78 -6.43
CA THR A 237 7.28 -32.04 -5.73
C THR A 237 7.69 -30.58 -5.61
N THR A 238 6.77 -29.66 -5.90
CA THR A 238 6.99 -28.22 -5.76
C THR A 238 6.03 -27.61 -4.76
N LYS A 239 6.49 -26.58 -4.04
CA LYS A 239 5.64 -25.71 -3.23
C LYS A 239 5.44 -24.36 -3.91
N THR A 240 4.23 -23.85 -3.86
CA THR A 240 3.83 -22.56 -4.47
C THR A 240 2.89 -21.79 -3.55
N GLY A 241 2.64 -20.51 -3.85
CA GLY A 241 1.75 -19.65 -3.08
C GLY A 241 2.49 -18.86 -1.99
N ILE A 242 1.83 -18.65 -0.86
CA ILE A 242 2.32 -17.85 0.28
C ILE A 242 2.03 -18.56 1.61
N LYS A 243 2.91 -18.39 2.60
CA LYS A 243 2.69 -18.88 3.96
C LYS A 243 1.60 -18.09 4.68
N VAL A 244 0.83 -18.75 5.53
CA VAL A 244 -0.19 -18.08 6.37
C VAL A 244 0.44 -17.01 7.28
N THR A 245 1.62 -17.28 7.84
CA THR A 245 2.36 -16.29 8.66
C THR A 245 2.74 -15.03 7.89
N ASP A 246 2.98 -15.16 6.59
CA ASP A 246 3.36 -14.04 5.73
C ASP A 246 2.12 -13.21 5.35
N GLN A 247 0.96 -13.87 5.13
CA GLN A 247 -0.35 -13.21 4.98
C GLN A 247 -0.71 -12.42 6.26
N GLU A 248 -0.49 -13.00 7.43
CA GLU A 248 -0.72 -12.34 8.72
C GLU A 248 0.21 -11.14 8.89
N THR A 249 1.48 -11.26 8.50
CA THR A 249 2.46 -10.17 8.57
C THR A 249 2.06 -9.02 7.65
N ALA A 250 1.67 -9.30 6.41
CA ALA A 250 1.15 -8.30 5.47
C ALA A 250 -0.10 -7.61 6.04
N THR A 251 -1.07 -8.40 6.54
CA THR A 251 -2.32 -7.88 7.10
C THR A 251 -2.05 -7.00 8.32
N LYS A 252 -1.18 -7.43 9.23
CA LYS A 252 -0.86 -6.66 10.44
C LYS A 252 -0.10 -5.38 10.13
N THR A 253 0.81 -5.40 9.15
CA THR A 253 1.71 -4.27 8.87
C THR A 253 1.02 -3.20 8.03
N VAL A 254 0.31 -3.62 6.97
CA VAL A 254 -0.24 -2.73 5.93
C VAL A 254 -1.74 -2.94 5.67
N SER A 255 -2.46 -3.73 6.47
CA SER A 255 -3.87 -4.11 6.27
C SER A 255 -4.21 -4.58 4.86
N LEU A 256 -3.31 -5.37 4.27
CA LEU A 256 -3.46 -5.96 2.95
C LEU A 256 -3.22 -7.46 3.04
N SER A 257 -3.93 -8.22 2.22
CA SER A 257 -3.67 -9.64 1.98
C SER A 257 -3.63 -9.95 0.49
N ILE A 258 -3.16 -11.15 0.15
CA ILE A 258 -3.08 -11.61 -1.24
C ILE A 258 -4.21 -12.60 -1.49
N GLY A 259 -5.06 -12.32 -2.47
CA GLY A 259 -6.15 -13.19 -2.90
C GLY A 259 -5.65 -14.39 -3.70
N ALA A 260 -6.45 -15.45 -3.80
CA ALA A 260 -6.12 -16.67 -4.52
C ALA A 260 -5.91 -16.45 -6.04
N ASP A 261 -6.35 -15.30 -6.55
CA ASP A 261 -6.10 -14.79 -7.90
C ASP A 261 -4.81 -13.96 -8.01
N MET A 262 -3.96 -13.98 -6.98
CA MET A 262 -2.69 -13.23 -6.85
C MET A 262 -2.85 -11.70 -6.75
N GLY A 263 -4.08 -11.18 -6.73
CA GLY A 263 -4.36 -9.77 -6.53
C GLY A 263 -4.28 -9.36 -5.05
N PHE A 264 -4.21 -8.06 -4.79
CA PHE A 264 -4.28 -7.51 -3.44
C PHE A 264 -5.72 -7.30 -2.98
N SER A 265 -6.02 -7.77 -1.76
CA SER A 265 -7.23 -7.46 -1.03
C SER A 265 -6.91 -6.44 0.06
N PHE A 266 -7.73 -5.38 0.17
CA PHE A 266 -7.48 -4.23 1.04
C PHE A 266 -8.55 -4.17 2.14
N LYS A 267 -8.13 -3.89 3.38
CA LYS A 267 -9.00 -3.73 4.55
C LYS A 267 -8.48 -2.62 5.47
N GLY A 268 -9.33 -2.15 6.38
CA GLY A 268 -8.99 -1.11 7.35
C GLY A 268 -8.23 0.06 6.71
N PHE A 269 -7.05 0.37 7.23
CA PHE A 269 -6.30 1.57 6.87
C PHE A 269 -5.73 1.58 5.43
N SER A 270 -5.85 0.49 4.66
CA SER A 270 -5.39 0.42 3.27
C SER A 270 -6.50 0.55 2.22
N VAL A 271 -7.78 0.51 2.62
CA VAL A 271 -8.93 0.47 1.70
C VAL A 271 -8.93 1.63 0.72
N GLY A 272 -8.63 2.84 1.20
CA GLY A 272 -8.59 4.04 0.36
C GLY A 272 -7.37 4.15 -0.55
N MET A 273 -6.45 3.19 -0.57
CA MET A 273 -5.19 3.27 -1.31
C MET A 273 -5.04 2.17 -2.37
N SER A 274 -6.13 1.47 -2.71
CA SER A 274 -6.09 0.28 -3.56
C SER A 274 -5.53 0.55 -4.96
N SER A 275 -5.90 1.68 -5.57
CA SER A 275 -5.39 2.08 -6.90
C SER A 275 -3.92 2.44 -6.86
N GLN A 276 -3.47 3.13 -5.80
CA GLN A 276 -2.06 3.45 -5.59
C GLN A 276 -1.22 2.18 -5.52
N TYR A 277 -1.57 1.26 -4.61
CA TYR A 277 -0.81 0.02 -4.40
C TYR A 277 -0.78 -0.82 -5.68
N SER A 278 -1.94 -1.08 -6.30
CA SER A 278 -2.02 -1.92 -7.51
C SER A 278 -1.21 -1.34 -8.67
N THR A 279 -1.37 -0.04 -8.95
CA THR A 279 -0.67 0.61 -10.06
C THR A 279 0.84 0.69 -9.82
N GLN A 280 1.26 1.20 -8.65
CA GLN A 280 2.68 1.48 -8.39
C GLN A 280 3.49 0.22 -8.09
N LEU A 281 2.89 -0.82 -7.51
CA LEU A 281 3.53 -2.12 -7.32
C LEU A 281 3.33 -3.07 -8.51
N GLN A 282 2.70 -2.59 -9.60
CA GLN A 282 2.47 -3.35 -10.83
C GLN A 282 1.82 -4.71 -10.54
N THR A 283 0.67 -4.67 -9.89
CA THR A 283 -0.13 -5.81 -9.46
C THR A 283 -1.62 -5.50 -9.63
N SER A 284 -2.49 -6.50 -9.47
CA SER A 284 -3.94 -6.34 -9.60
C SER A 284 -4.61 -6.16 -8.23
N ILE A 285 -5.81 -5.59 -8.24
CA ILE A 285 -6.75 -5.71 -7.12
C ILE A 285 -7.41 -7.09 -7.23
N SER A 286 -7.53 -7.79 -6.11
CA SER A 286 -8.17 -9.11 -6.08
C SER A 286 -9.68 -9.02 -6.31
N HIS A 287 -10.21 -9.98 -7.04
CA HIS A 287 -11.64 -10.17 -7.28
C HIS A 287 -12.21 -11.36 -6.49
N THR A 288 -11.45 -11.95 -5.58
CA THR A 288 -11.87 -13.04 -4.70
C THR A 288 -11.70 -12.68 -3.22
N THR A 289 -12.50 -13.29 -2.37
CA THR A 289 -12.34 -13.23 -0.90
C THR A 289 -11.49 -14.38 -0.37
N GLU A 290 -11.22 -15.39 -1.18
CA GLU A 290 -10.31 -16.48 -0.84
C GLU A 290 -8.86 -15.97 -0.86
N GLN A 291 -8.13 -16.17 0.23
CA GLN A 291 -6.71 -15.82 0.30
C GLN A 291 -5.86 -16.87 -0.42
N LEU A 292 -4.75 -16.41 -1.03
CA LEU A 292 -3.71 -17.28 -1.53
C LEU A 292 -3.12 -18.10 -0.38
N LYS A 293 -2.90 -19.39 -0.63
CA LYS A 293 -2.36 -20.35 0.34
C LYS A 293 -1.14 -21.05 -0.23
N GLU A 294 -0.35 -21.66 0.64
CA GLU A 294 0.69 -22.58 0.20
C GLU A 294 0.04 -23.84 -0.38
N GLU A 295 0.46 -24.22 -1.57
CA GLU A 295 0.02 -25.42 -2.28
C GLU A 295 1.24 -26.28 -2.61
N THR A 296 1.12 -27.59 -2.38
CA THR A 296 2.10 -28.59 -2.80
C THR A 296 1.58 -29.35 -4.01
N TRP A 297 2.42 -29.47 -5.03
CA TRP A 297 2.09 -30.08 -6.31
C TRP A 297 3.10 -31.16 -6.66
N ASP A 298 2.62 -32.34 -7.01
CA ASP A 298 3.44 -33.42 -7.54
C ASP A 298 3.45 -33.38 -9.06
N HIS A 299 4.64 -33.49 -9.63
CA HIS A 299 4.90 -33.45 -11.07
C HIS A 299 5.57 -34.72 -11.52
N GLU A 300 5.28 -35.11 -12.76
CA GLU A 300 6.00 -36.12 -13.50
C GLU A 300 6.42 -35.54 -14.84
N ILE A 301 7.72 -35.63 -15.13
CA ILE A 301 8.28 -35.31 -16.43
C ILE A 301 8.85 -36.57 -17.06
N LYS A 302 8.78 -36.67 -18.38
CA LYS A 302 9.39 -37.77 -19.14
C LYS A 302 10.20 -37.20 -20.28
N ASN A 303 11.42 -37.70 -20.46
CA ASN A 303 12.22 -37.35 -21.63
C ASN A 303 11.68 -38.08 -22.88
N PRO A 304 11.10 -37.36 -23.87
CA PRO A 304 10.59 -37.99 -25.08
C PRO A 304 11.68 -38.22 -26.14
N SER A 305 12.89 -37.69 -25.93
CA SER A 305 13.99 -37.74 -26.89
C SER A 305 14.82 -39.01 -26.81
N SER A 306 15.55 -39.28 -27.89
CA SER A 306 16.59 -40.29 -27.96
C SER A 306 17.92 -39.86 -27.32
N ASN A 307 18.06 -38.59 -26.96
CA ASN A 307 19.26 -38.04 -26.31
C ASN A 307 19.03 -37.76 -24.82
N ARG A 308 20.13 -37.63 -24.07
CA ARG A 308 20.05 -37.11 -22.69
C ARG A 308 19.63 -35.65 -22.71
N MET A 309 18.84 -35.26 -21.71
CA MET A 309 18.32 -33.90 -21.58
C MET A 309 18.56 -33.36 -20.18
N ALA A 310 19.23 -32.22 -20.07
CA ALA A 310 19.23 -31.46 -18.81
C ALA A 310 17.92 -30.67 -18.70
N TYR A 311 17.39 -30.55 -17.49
CA TYR A 311 16.15 -29.85 -17.18
C TYR A 311 16.33 -29.06 -15.89
N SER A 312 15.86 -27.81 -15.90
CA SER A 312 15.61 -27.03 -14.69
C SER A 312 14.25 -26.35 -14.77
N ARG A 313 13.61 -26.16 -13.62
CA ARG A 313 12.37 -25.40 -13.49
C ARG A 313 12.59 -24.21 -12.58
N TYR A 314 12.21 -23.02 -13.03
CA TYR A 314 12.21 -21.80 -12.23
C TYR A 314 10.78 -21.30 -12.02
N ILE A 315 10.56 -20.68 -10.87
CA ILE A 315 9.32 -19.98 -10.53
C ILE A 315 9.63 -18.52 -10.20
N LEU A 316 8.76 -17.62 -10.66
CA LEU A 316 8.83 -16.22 -10.28
C LEU A 316 8.49 -16.11 -8.79
N THR A 317 9.46 -15.63 -8.02
CA THR A 317 9.30 -15.34 -6.61
C THR A 317 9.18 -13.83 -6.44
N THR A 318 8.19 -13.40 -5.68
CA THR A 318 7.96 -11.98 -5.35
C THR A 318 8.00 -11.83 -3.84
N GLU A 319 8.82 -10.92 -3.36
CA GLU A 319 8.93 -10.55 -1.95
C GLU A 319 8.53 -9.09 -1.79
N TYR A 320 7.85 -8.80 -0.70
CA TYR A 320 7.56 -7.43 -0.34
C TYR A 320 8.12 -7.12 1.03
N THR A 321 8.61 -5.90 1.17
CA THR A 321 9.07 -5.34 2.43
C THR A 321 8.44 -3.98 2.67
N VAL A 322 8.19 -3.66 3.94
CA VAL A 322 7.89 -2.29 4.36
C VAL A 322 9.15 -1.71 4.96
N GLN A 323 9.62 -0.60 4.40
CA GLN A 323 10.87 0.04 4.78
C GLN A 323 10.61 1.44 5.31
N ARG A 324 11.28 1.77 6.42
CA ARG A 324 11.42 3.14 6.92
C ARG A 324 12.28 3.95 5.95
N LYS A 325 12.26 5.27 6.08
CA LYS A 325 13.10 6.17 5.27
C LYS A 325 14.60 5.90 5.41
N SER A 326 15.04 5.36 6.54
CA SER A 326 16.43 4.94 6.76
C SER A 326 16.83 3.65 6.00
N GLY A 327 15.89 2.98 5.34
CA GLY A 327 16.09 1.67 4.71
C GLY A 327 15.90 0.50 5.67
N THR A 328 15.61 0.74 6.96
CA THR A 328 15.34 -0.35 7.91
C THR A 328 13.96 -0.97 7.66
N ILE A 329 13.92 -2.29 7.68
CA ILE A 329 12.69 -3.07 7.49
C ILE A 329 11.82 -2.98 8.77
N VAL A 330 10.50 -2.87 8.59
CA VAL A 330 9.53 -2.73 9.69
C VAL A 330 9.21 -4.07 10.35
N ASN A 331 8.78 -5.05 9.56
CA ASN A 331 8.47 -6.43 9.95
C ASN A 331 9.08 -7.40 8.94
N SER A 332 9.11 -8.69 9.25
CA SER A 332 9.59 -9.72 8.33
C SER A 332 9.00 -9.55 6.91
N PRO A 333 9.81 -9.74 5.84
CA PRO A 333 9.30 -9.75 4.48
C PRO A 333 8.22 -10.82 4.29
N TRP A 334 7.31 -10.60 3.34
CA TRP A 334 6.36 -11.63 2.91
C TRP A 334 6.68 -12.07 1.49
N THR A 335 6.86 -13.38 1.31
CA THR A 335 7.33 -13.96 0.05
C THR A 335 6.26 -14.86 -0.54
N MET A 336 5.98 -14.68 -1.83
CA MET A 336 5.04 -15.51 -2.56
C MET A 336 5.59 -15.98 -3.90
N THR A 337 5.02 -17.06 -4.40
CA THR A 337 5.35 -17.64 -5.71
C THR A 337 4.10 -17.84 -6.54
N ASP A 338 4.16 -17.42 -7.80
CA ASP A 338 3.04 -17.53 -8.74
C ASP A 338 3.20 -18.82 -9.56
N LYS A 339 2.32 -19.80 -9.33
CA LYS A 339 2.34 -21.08 -10.05
C LYS A 339 2.15 -20.94 -11.57
N THR A 340 1.56 -19.84 -12.03
CA THR A 340 1.36 -19.56 -13.46
C THR A 340 2.60 -18.94 -14.11
N ARG A 341 3.53 -18.39 -13.32
CA ARG A 341 4.76 -17.77 -13.77
C ARG A 341 5.94 -18.70 -13.53
N THR A 342 5.97 -19.79 -14.29
CA THR A 342 7.03 -20.80 -14.23
C THR A 342 7.68 -20.98 -15.59
N HIS A 343 8.98 -21.27 -15.57
CA HIS A 343 9.75 -21.52 -16.78
C HIS A 343 10.56 -22.80 -16.60
N ALA A 344 10.23 -23.81 -17.40
CA ALA A 344 11.12 -24.93 -17.63
C ALA A 344 12.21 -24.50 -18.62
N VAL A 345 13.45 -24.88 -18.40
CA VAL A 345 14.57 -24.71 -19.34
C VAL A 345 15.25 -26.05 -19.52
N THR A 346 15.65 -26.38 -20.75
CA THR A 346 16.25 -27.67 -21.07
C THR A 346 17.50 -27.52 -21.92
N TYR A 347 18.39 -28.50 -21.88
CA TYR A 347 19.41 -28.69 -22.90
C TYR A 347 19.33 -30.08 -23.51
N PRO A 348 19.24 -30.21 -24.86
CA PRO A 348 19.18 -29.13 -25.84
C PRO A 348 17.88 -28.30 -25.76
N ASN A 349 17.96 -27.01 -26.09
CA ASN A 349 16.80 -26.09 -25.99
C ASN A 349 15.64 -26.50 -26.90
N ALA A 350 15.93 -27.18 -28.03
CA ALA A 350 14.92 -27.64 -28.98
C ALA A 350 13.91 -28.63 -28.37
N GLU A 351 14.25 -29.29 -27.26
CA GLU A 351 13.41 -30.31 -26.63
C GLU A 351 12.40 -29.74 -25.61
N GLN A 352 12.55 -28.46 -25.25
CA GLN A 352 11.74 -27.80 -24.22
C GLN A 352 10.24 -27.90 -24.52
N LYS A 353 9.83 -27.69 -25.78
CA LYS A 353 8.42 -27.77 -26.19
C LYS A 353 7.86 -29.19 -26.00
N ALA A 354 8.61 -30.19 -26.44
CA ALA A 354 8.20 -31.59 -26.33
C ALA A 354 8.11 -32.05 -24.86
N LEU A 355 9.01 -31.57 -23.99
CA LEU A 355 8.94 -31.84 -22.55
C LEU A 355 7.71 -31.20 -21.89
N ASN A 356 7.40 -29.95 -22.23
CA ASN A 356 6.22 -29.26 -21.69
C ASN A 356 4.93 -30.00 -22.05
N GLU A 357 4.79 -30.49 -23.29
CA GLU A 357 3.64 -31.28 -23.73
C GLU A 357 3.50 -32.63 -23.00
N ASN A 358 4.59 -33.19 -22.48
CA ASN A 358 4.62 -34.47 -21.77
C ASN A 358 4.61 -34.33 -20.24
N THR A 359 4.64 -33.11 -19.70
CA THR A 359 4.65 -32.87 -18.26
C THR A 359 3.26 -33.13 -17.68
N LYS A 360 3.16 -34.02 -16.69
CA LYS A 360 1.90 -34.36 -16.03
C LYS A 360 1.86 -33.80 -14.62
N GLN A 361 0.75 -33.15 -14.29
CA GLN A 361 0.41 -32.78 -12.92
C GLN A 361 -0.35 -33.95 -12.27
N LEU A 362 0.22 -34.54 -11.22
CA LEU A 362 -0.27 -35.80 -10.66
C LEU A 362 -1.26 -35.60 -9.51
N SER A 363 -1.00 -34.65 -8.62
CA SER A 363 -1.84 -34.43 -7.43
C SER A 363 -1.67 -33.00 -6.88
N LYS A 364 -2.68 -32.55 -6.13
CA LYS A 364 -2.68 -31.27 -5.39
C LYS A 364 -2.94 -31.55 -3.92
N THR A 365 -2.06 -31.08 -3.05
CA THR A 365 -2.33 -31.01 -1.61
C THR A 365 -2.31 -29.54 -1.18
N GLN A 366 -3.42 -29.06 -0.62
CA GLN A 366 -3.49 -27.74 -0.01
C GLN A 366 -3.10 -27.84 1.47
N SER A 367 -2.27 -26.92 1.95
CA SER A 367 -2.03 -26.77 3.38
C SER A 367 -3.34 -26.38 4.06
N VAL A 368 -3.91 -27.28 4.86
CA VAL A 368 -5.05 -26.99 5.73
C VAL A 368 -4.48 -26.38 7.00
N ASN A 369 -4.53 -25.06 7.13
CA ASN A 369 -4.44 -24.38 8.41
C ASN A 369 -5.36 -23.16 8.37
#